data_AF-A0A376UA57-F1
#
_entry.id   AF-A0A376UA57-F1
#
_cell.length_a   1.000
_cell.length_b   1.000
_cell.length_c   1.000
_cell.angle_alpha   90.00
_cell.angle_beta   90.00
_cell.angle_gamma   90.00
#
_symmetry.space_group_name_H-M   'P 1'
#
loop_
_entity.id
_entity.type
_entity.pdbx_description
1 polymer ?
#
loop_
_entity_poly.entity_id
_entity_poly.type
_entity_poly.pdbx_seq_one_letter_code
_entity_poly.pdbx_strand_id
1 'polypeptide(L)'
;MIWWAGGGNFTHHQDTNRLIKAWQKPEMIVVSECYWTAAAKHADIVLPITTSFERNDLTMTGDYSNQHIVPMKQAVAPQFEAP
;
A
#
# COMPACT_ATOMS: atom_id res chain seq x y z
N MET A 1 7.66 10.81 -13.13
CA MET A 1 6.83 10.72 -11.91
C MET A 1 6.45 9.27 -11.67
N ILE A 2 6.49 8.80 -10.42
CA ILE A 2 6.02 7.47 -9.98
C ILE A 2 4.93 7.65 -8.94
N TRP A 3 3.78 6.99 -9.14
CA TRP A 3 2.77 6.82 -8.10
C TRP A 3 2.73 5.35 -7.70
N TRP A 4 2.81 5.08 -6.41
CA TRP A 4 2.84 3.72 -5.87
C TRP A 4 1.81 3.56 -4.76
N ALA A 5 1.03 2.48 -4.78
CA ALA A 5 0.02 2.19 -3.77
C ALA A 5 0.24 0.78 -3.19
N GLY A 6 0.42 0.70 -1.87
CA GLY A 6 0.80 -0.52 -1.16
C GLY A 6 2.28 -0.85 -1.31
N GLY A 7 3.01 -1.07 -0.21
CA GLY A 7 4.47 -1.07 -0.20
C GLY A 7 5.19 -2.22 -0.90
N GLY A 8 6.43 -2.48 -0.44
CA GLY A 8 7.21 -3.65 -0.83
C GLY A 8 8.37 -3.40 -1.81
N ASN A 9 8.60 -2.17 -2.27
CA ASN A 9 9.63 -1.91 -3.30
C ASN A 9 11.04 -2.27 -2.86
N PHE A 10 11.36 -1.94 -1.62
CA PHE A 10 12.66 -2.23 -1.02
C PHE A 10 12.76 -3.65 -0.44
N THR A 11 11.68 -4.45 -0.50
CA THR A 11 11.68 -5.85 -0.03
C THR A 11 11.51 -6.85 -1.17
N HIS A 12 10.81 -6.49 -2.25
CA HIS A 12 10.61 -7.36 -3.42
C HIS A 12 11.75 -7.24 -4.43
N HIS A 13 12.36 -6.05 -4.55
CA HIS A 13 13.37 -5.78 -5.57
C HIS A 13 14.75 -6.19 -5.07
N GLN A 14 15.50 -6.86 -5.93
CA GLN A 14 16.85 -7.33 -5.62
C GLN A 14 17.84 -6.16 -5.70
N ASP A 15 18.94 -6.24 -4.95
CA ASP A 15 19.97 -5.19 -4.87
C ASP A 15 19.39 -3.80 -4.52
N THR A 16 19.11 -3.61 -3.24
CA THR A 16 18.54 -2.36 -2.71
C THR A 16 19.45 -1.15 -2.93
N ASN A 17 20.78 -1.32 -3.00
CA ASN A 17 21.70 -0.21 -3.23
C ASN A 17 21.56 0.36 -4.64
N ARG A 18 21.40 -0.52 -5.64
CA ARG A 18 21.09 -0.10 -7.01
C ARG A 18 19.72 0.55 -7.08
N LEU A 19 18.73 0.00 -6.37
CA LEU A 19 17.39 0.57 -6.32
C LEU A 19 17.40 2.00 -5.77
N ILE A 20 18.08 2.25 -4.65
CA ILE A 20 18.20 3.59 -4.05
C ILE A 20 18.69 4.61 -5.09
N LYS A 21 19.74 4.27 -5.85
CA LYS A 21 20.28 5.14 -6.89
C LYS A 21 19.28 5.38 -8.02
N ALA A 22 18.51 4.37 -8.40
CA ALA A 22 17.47 4.52 -9.43
C ALA A 22 16.26 5.32 -8.92
N TRP A 23 15.94 5.21 -7.63
CA TRP A 23 14.83 5.90 -6.97
C TRP A 23 15.01 7.43 -6.93
N GLN A 24 16.24 7.93 -7.12
CA GLN A 24 16.54 9.36 -7.22
C GLN A 24 16.36 9.94 -8.64
N LYS A 25 16.06 9.11 -9.64
CA LYS A 25 15.91 9.57 -11.04
C LYS A 25 14.54 10.18 -11.37
N PRO A 26 13.40 9.67 -10.85
CA PRO A 26 12.11 10.28 -11.08
C PRO A 26 12.05 11.68 -10.46
N GLU A 27 11.36 12.61 -11.13
CA GLU A 27 11.16 13.98 -10.62
C GLU A 27 10.26 14.06 -9.39
N MET A 28 9.38 13.06 -9.20
CA MET A 28 8.43 13.00 -8.09
C MET A 28 7.98 11.56 -7.85
N ILE A 29 7.90 11.18 -6.58
CA ILE A 29 7.44 9.90 -6.08
C ILE A 29 6.34 10.13 -5.04
N VAL A 30 5.14 9.63 -5.34
CA VAL A 30 3.99 9.64 -4.43
C VAL A 30 3.70 8.22 -3.97
N VAL A 31 3.57 8.01 -2.66
CA VAL A 31 3.26 6.71 -2.08
C VAL A 31 1.97 6.77 -1.25
N SER A 32 0.99 5.95 -1.61
CA SER A 32 -0.24 5.73 -0.85
C SER A 32 -0.12 4.47 0.01
N GLU A 33 -0.06 4.64 1.34
CA GLU A 33 0.29 3.56 2.26
C GLU A 33 -0.31 3.79 3.66
N CYS A 34 -0.71 2.71 4.33
CA CYS A 34 -1.27 2.74 5.69
C CYS A 34 -0.20 2.71 6.80
N TYR A 35 1.07 2.44 6.45
CA TYR A 35 2.20 2.29 7.36
C TYR A 35 3.47 3.00 6.87
N TRP A 36 4.43 3.24 7.76
CA TRP A 36 5.75 3.78 7.42
C TRP A 36 6.72 2.73 6.84
N THR A 37 6.39 2.19 5.67
CA THR A 37 7.23 1.22 4.95
C THR A 37 8.49 1.88 4.39
N ALA A 38 9.48 1.08 3.98
CA ALA A 38 10.69 1.60 3.35
C ALA A 38 10.40 2.37 2.05
N ALA A 39 9.33 2.01 1.33
CA ALA A 39 8.88 2.77 0.16
C ALA A 39 8.36 4.16 0.56
N ALA A 40 7.51 4.24 1.61
CA ALA A 40 7.03 5.52 2.14
C ALA A 40 8.16 6.42 2.66
N LYS A 41 9.21 5.84 3.26
CA LYS A 41 10.39 6.59 3.72
C LYS A 41 11.22 7.24 2.60
N HIS A 42 11.11 6.74 1.36
CA HIS A 42 11.84 7.26 0.19
C HIS A 42 10.90 7.96 -0.80
N ALA A 43 9.72 8.37 -0.35
CA ALA A 43 8.76 9.12 -1.16
C ALA A 43 8.93 10.63 -0.96
N ASP A 44 8.58 11.43 -1.96
CA ASP A 44 8.48 12.88 -1.83
C ASP A 44 7.18 13.27 -1.13
N ILE A 45 6.08 12.55 -1.44
CA ILE A 45 4.76 12.75 -0.85
C ILE A 45 4.22 11.41 -0.36
N VAL A 46 3.76 11.37 0.89
CA VAL A 46 3.07 10.22 1.48
C VAL A 46 1.60 10.57 1.69
N LEU A 47 0.72 9.75 1.14
CA LEU A 47 -0.73 9.87 1.33
C LEU A 47 -1.20 8.72 2.23
N PRO A 48 -1.67 9.01 3.46
CA PRO A 48 -2.18 7.96 4.35
C PRO A 48 -3.46 7.35 3.75
N ILE A 49 -3.59 6.03 3.85
CA ILE A 49 -4.80 5.30 3.44
C ILE A 49 -5.26 4.36 4.54
N THR A 50 -6.55 4.03 4.54
CA THR A 50 -7.15 3.07 5.46
C THR A 50 -6.80 1.62 5.12
N THR A 51 -6.76 0.80 6.17
CA THR A 51 -6.75 -0.66 6.13
C THR A 51 -8.11 -1.23 5.75
N SER A 52 -8.17 -2.52 5.40
CA SER A 52 -9.44 -3.18 5.08
C SER A 52 -10.41 -3.30 6.26
N PHE A 53 -9.93 -3.13 7.50
CA PHE A 53 -10.78 -3.18 8.70
C PHE A 53 -11.51 -1.86 8.98
N GLU A 54 -11.10 -0.78 8.33
CA GLU A 54 -11.63 0.57 8.53
C GLU A 54 -12.72 0.95 7.51
N ARG A 55 -13.07 0.04 6.59
CA ARG A 55 -14.08 0.26 5.55
C ARG A 55 -14.92 -1.00 5.29
N ASN A 56 -16.01 -0.82 4.57
CA ASN A 56 -16.83 -1.94 4.08
C ASN A 56 -16.38 -2.35 2.68
N ASP A 57 -16.25 -3.65 2.44
CA ASP A 57 -15.86 -4.22 1.15
C ASP A 57 -16.53 -5.59 0.92
N LEU A 58 -16.31 -6.19 -0.25
CA LEU A 58 -16.82 -7.51 -0.62
C LEU A 58 -15.73 -8.29 -1.35
N THR A 59 -15.36 -9.47 -0.83
CA THR A 59 -14.32 -10.31 -1.44
C THR A 59 -14.80 -11.73 -1.69
N MET A 60 -14.16 -12.41 -2.62
CA MET A 60 -14.26 -13.87 -2.77
C MET A 60 -13.29 -14.54 -1.80
N THR A 61 -13.63 -15.74 -1.33
CA THR A 61 -12.70 -16.58 -0.53
C THR A 61 -12.40 -17.90 -1.23
N GLY A 62 -11.13 -18.29 -1.19
CA GLY A 62 -10.63 -19.52 -1.79
C GLY A 62 -10.33 -19.32 -3.27
N ASP A 63 -9.13 -18.85 -3.58
CA ASP A 63 -8.71 -18.44 -4.94
C ASP A 63 -8.93 -19.51 -6.02
N TYR A 64 -8.87 -20.79 -5.63
CA TYR A 64 -9.08 -21.93 -6.53
C TYR A 64 -10.42 -22.65 -6.32
N SER A 65 -11.06 -22.46 -5.17
CA SER A 65 -12.30 -23.17 -4.83
C SER A 65 -13.55 -22.32 -5.13
N ASN A 66 -13.42 -21.00 -5.22
CA ASN A 66 -14.49 -20.02 -5.45
C ASN A 66 -15.74 -20.25 -4.59
N GLN A 67 -15.56 -20.76 -3.37
CA GLN A 67 -16.68 -21.33 -2.62
C GLN A 67 -17.60 -20.28 -2.01
N HIS A 68 -17.10 -19.07 -1.71
CA HIS A 68 -17.91 -18.06 -1.03
C HIS A 68 -17.59 -16.64 -1.48
N ILE A 69 -18.61 -15.79 -1.43
CA ILE A 69 -18.51 -14.34 -1.47
C ILE A 69 -18.76 -13.86 -0.03
N VAL A 70 -17.83 -13.10 0.53
CA VAL A 70 -17.82 -12.69 1.92
C VAL A 70 -17.86 -11.16 2.04
N PRO A 71 -18.89 -10.60 2.72
CA PRO A 71 -18.91 -9.19 3.04
C PRO A 71 -17.87 -8.89 4.13
N MET A 72 -16.91 -8.03 3.82
CA MET A 72 -15.93 -7.50 4.76
C MET A 72 -16.53 -6.27 5.42
N LYS A 73 -17.18 -6.46 6.57
CA LYS A 73 -17.76 -5.34 7.31
C LYS A 73 -16.68 -4.54 8.01
N GLN A 74 -16.85 -3.23 8.03
CA GLN A 74 -16.02 -2.31 8.80
C GLN A 74 -16.01 -2.72 10.28
N ALA A 75 -14.82 -2.93 10.83
CA ALA A 75 -14.62 -3.32 12.22
C ALA A 75 -14.38 -2.11 13.12
N VAL A 76 -13.69 -1.08 12.62
CA VAL A 76 -13.37 0.16 13.35
C VAL A 76 -13.51 1.38 12.42
N ALA A 77 -13.65 2.59 12.99
CA ALA A 77 -13.62 3.82 12.19
C ALA A 77 -12.20 4.08 11.61
N PRO A 78 -12.06 4.81 10.49
CA PRO A 78 -10.76 5.28 10.01
C PRO A 78 -9.97 5.98 11.12
N GLN A 79 -8.71 5.60 11.28
CA GLN A 79 -7.85 6.17 12.32
C GLN A 79 -7.12 7.43 11.82
N PHE A 80 -6.95 8.40 12.72
CA PHE A 80 -6.21 9.64 12.48
C PHE A 80 -6.78 10.46 11.30
N GLU A 81 -5.93 10.83 10.35
CA GLU A 81 -6.26 11.61 9.15
C GLU A 81 -6.34 10.72 7.89
N ALA A 82 -6.36 9.40 8.06
CA ALA A 82 -6.55 8.49 6.95
C ALA A 82 -8.01 8.57 6.45
N PRO A 83 -8.25 8.69 5.14
CA PRO A 83 -9.59 8.83 4.56
C PRO A 83 -10.36 7.51 4.47
#